data_AF-A0A9P9D5H4-F1
#
_entry.id   AF-A0A9P9D5H4-F1
#
_cell.length_a   1.000
_cell.length_b   1.000
_cell.length_c   1.000
_cell.angle_alpha   90.00
_cell.angle_beta   90.00
_cell.angle_gamma   90.00
#
_symmetry.space_group_name_H-M   'P 1'
#
loop_
_entity.id
_entity.type
_entity.pdbx_description
1 polymer ?
#
loop_
_entity_poly.entity_id
_entity_poly.type
_entity_poly.pdbx_seq_one_letter_code
_entity_poly.pdbx_strand_id
1 'polypeptide(L)' 'KNRGNWKKEEDRRIIKLRNKGKKWDDVSSQLPGRTKVACSRRYAQYYREERLARNFIDYTY' A
#
# COMPACT_ATOMS: atom_id res chain seq x y z
N LYS A 1 -3.26 -0.22 -18.49
CA LYS A 1 -3.59 0.27 -17.12
C LYS A 1 -2.78 -0.53 -16.11
N ASN A 2 -1.50 -0.21 -15.93
CA ASN A 2 -0.61 -0.98 -15.07
C ASN A 2 -0.86 -0.59 -13.61
N ARG A 3 -1.83 -1.24 -12.98
CA ARG A 3 -1.95 -1.32 -11.51
C ARG A 3 -0.72 -2.09 -11.03
N GLY A 4 0.41 -1.38 -10.93
CA GLY A 4 1.73 -2.00 -10.82
C GLY A 4 1.76 -3.09 -9.77
N ASN A 5 1.85 -4.35 -10.21
CA ASN A 5 2.26 -5.61 -9.58
C ASN A 5 2.15 -5.82 -8.05
N TRP A 6 1.34 -5.05 -7.31
CA TRP A 6 1.15 -5.25 -5.88
C TRP A 6 0.12 -6.35 -5.69
N LYS A 7 0.57 -7.48 -5.15
CA LYS A 7 -0.31 -8.60 -4.85
C LYS A 7 -1.11 -8.29 -3.59
N LYS A 8 -2.33 -8.81 -3.53
CA LYS A 8 -3.16 -8.76 -2.31
C LYS A 8 -2.42 -9.32 -1.08
N GLU A 9 -1.51 -10.26 -1.30
CA GLU A 9 -0.63 -10.82 -0.26
C GLU A 9 0.34 -9.79 0.31
N GLU A 10 0.94 -8.95 -0.54
CA GLU A 10 1.84 -7.88 -0.13
C GLU A 10 1.08 -6.80 0.64
N ASP A 11 -0.09 -6.38 0.12
CA ASP A 11 -0.97 -5.40 0.77
C ASP A 11 -1.41 -5.89 2.16
N ARG A 12 -1.85 -7.16 2.27
CA ARG A 12 -2.18 -7.78 3.56
C ARG A 12 -1.00 -7.77 4.53
N ARG A 13 0.22 -8.02 4.05
CA ARG A 13 1.43 -7.99 4.88
C ARG A 13 1.72 -6.59 5.38
N ILE A 14 1.67 -5.61 4.49
CA ILE A 14 1.84 -4.19 4.82
C ILE A 14 0.82 -3.75 5.88
N ILE A 15 -0.47 -4.05 5.69
CA ILE A 15 -1.54 -3.68 6.63
C ILE A 15 -1.36 -4.41 7.97
N LYS A 16 -1.10 -5.72 7.95
CA LYS A 16 -0.92 -6.53 9.17
C LYS A 16 0.28 -6.04 9.99
N LEU A 17 1.39 -5.70 9.34
CA LEU A 17 2.58 -5.19 10.02
C LEU A 17 2.37 -3.77 10.53
N ARG A 18 1.65 -2.93 9.77
CA ARG A 18 1.31 -1.59 10.20
C ARG A 18 0.35 -1.59 11.39
N ASN A 19 -0.64 -2.49 11.41
CA ASN A 19 -1.52 -2.74 12.55
C ASN A 19 -0.75 -3.24 13.78
N LYS A 20 0.37 -3.95 13.58
CA LYS A 20 1.29 -4.34 14.66
C LYS A 20 2.23 -3.20 15.12
N GLY A 21 2.10 -1.98 14.58
CA GLY A 21 2.96 -0.85 14.92
C GLY A 21 4.39 -0.97 14.38
N LYS A 22 4.65 -1.87 13.42
CA LYS A 22 5.99 -2.07 12.86
C LYS A 22 6.42 -0.88 11.99
N LYS A 23 7.73 -0.64 11.97
CA LYS A 23 8.35 0.39 11.12
C LYS A 23 8.43 -0.11 9.68
N TRP A 24 8.48 0.80 8.72
CA TRP A 24 8.56 0.44 7.29
C TRP A 24 9.82 -0.35 6.94
N ASP A 25 10.91 -0.19 7.69
CA ASP A 25 12.11 -1.02 7.56
C ASP A 25 11.80 -2.51 7.79
N ASP A 26 11.08 -2.85 8.87
CA ASP A 26 10.65 -4.23 9.15
C ASP A 26 9.71 -4.80 8.08
N VAL A 27 8.92 -3.91 7.46
CA VAL A 27 7.98 -4.27 6.38
C VAL A 27 8.74 -4.57 5.09
N SER A 28 9.72 -3.73 4.73
CA SER A 28 10.55 -3.99 3.55
C SER A 28 11.43 -5.23 3.72
N SER A 29 11.90 -5.52 4.94
CA SER A 29 12.65 -6.76 5.21
C SER A 29 11.84 -8.03 4.94
N GLN A 30 10.51 -7.95 5.03
CA GLN A 30 9.60 -9.07 4.71
C GLN A 30 9.14 -9.11 3.25
N LEU A 31 9.48 -8.09 2.47
CA LEU A 31 9.12 -7.97 1.06
C LEU A 31 10.40 -7.80 0.23
N PRO A 32 11.13 -8.90 -0.06
CA PRO A 32 12.31 -8.83 -0.90
C PRO A 32 11.91 -8.31 -2.28
N GLY A 33 12.52 -7.18 -2.71
CA GLY A 33 12.19 -6.48 -3.95
C GLY A 33 11.26 -5.26 -3.79
N ARG A 34 10.78 -4.97 -2.58
CA ARG A 34 10.00 -3.74 -2.28
C ARG A 34 10.71 -2.89 -1.23
N THR A 35 11.11 -1.68 -1.63
CA THR A 35 11.73 -0.72 -0.72
C THR A 35 10.72 -0.17 0.29
N LYS A 36 11.18 0.23 1.48
CA LYS A 36 10.35 0.87 2.52
C LYS A 36 9.52 2.06 2.01
N VAL A 37 10.08 2.85 1.11
CA VAL A 37 9.40 3.99 0.45
C VAL A 37 8.22 3.50 -0.39
N ALA A 38 8.40 2.40 -1.13
CA ALA A 38 7.35 1.80 -1.94
C ALA A 38 6.22 1.25 -1.06
N CYS A 39 6.54 0.62 0.08
CA CYS A 39 5.56 0.10 1.03
C CYS A 39 4.72 1.23 1.66
N SER A 40 5.35 2.33 2.08
CA SER A 40 4.65 3.48 2.64
C SER A 40 3.72 4.14 1.61
N ARG A 41 4.20 4.33 0.37
CA ARG A 41 3.38 4.84 -0.74
C ARG A 41 2.23 3.88 -1.04
N ARG A 42 2.47 2.57 -1.04
CA ARG A 42 1.43 1.57 -1.31
C ARG A 42 0.37 1.57 -0.22
N TYR A 43 0.74 1.68 1.04
CA TYR A 43 -0.20 1.83 2.15
C TYR A 43 -1.05 3.10 1.95
N ALA A 44 -0.43 4.26 1.73
CA ALA A 44 -1.17 5.49 1.47
C ALA A 44 -2.10 5.36 0.24
N GLN A 45 -1.64 4.70 -0.83
CA GLN A 45 -2.43 4.41 -2.02
C GLN A 45 -3.57 3.43 -1.74
N TYR A 46 -3.37 2.41 -0.91
CA TYR A 46 -4.41 1.45 -0.53
C TYR A 46 -5.56 2.16 0.20
N TYR A 47 -5.25 2.97 1.22
CA TYR A 47 -6.25 3.76 1.94
C TYR A 47 -6.86 4.84 1.05
N ARG A 48 -6.06 5.42 0.15
CA ARG A 48 -6.56 6.37 -0.84
C ARG A 48 -7.47 5.69 -1.85
N GLU A 49 -7.18 4.50 -2.35
CA GLU A 49 -8.02 3.74 -3.28
C GLU A 49 -9.31 3.27 -2.59
N GLU A 50 -9.24 2.85 -1.33
CA GLU A 50 -10.42 2.53 -0.51
C GLU A 50 -11.32 3.75 -0.31
N ARG A 51 -10.74 4.95 -0.13
CA ARG A 51 -11.50 6.21 -0.04
C ARG A 51 -11.88 6.80 -1.40
N LEU A 52 -11.07 6.63 -2.44
CA LEU A 52 -11.34 7.08 -3.81
C LEU A 52 -12.36 6.17 -4.48
N ALA A 53 -12.52 4.90 -4.10
CA ALA A 53 -13.69 4.13 -4.52
C ALA A 53 -15.02 4.83 -4.14
N ARG A 54 -15.01 5.71 -3.13
CA ARG A 54 -16.12 6.63 -2.80
C ARG A 54 -16.04 8.01 -3.45
N ASN A 55 -14.85 8.55 -3.75
CA ASN A 55 -14.66 9.94 -4.23
C ASN A 55 -14.15 10.07 -5.68
N PHE A 56 -13.91 8.98 -6.41
CA PHE A 56 -13.37 8.99 -7.78
C PHE A 56 -14.41 9.37 -8.84
N ILE A 57 -15.66 9.66 -8.46
CA ILE A 57 -16.64 10.26 -9.36
C ILE A 57 -16.45 11.79 -9.46
N ASP A 58 -15.68 12.41 -8.55
CA ASP A 58 -15.72 13.89 -8.39
C ASP A 58 -14.42 14.62 -8.78
N TYR A 59 -13.29 13.93 -8.98
CA TYR A 59 -12.00 14.61 -9.20
C TYR A 59 -11.13 13.96 -10.28
N THR A 60 -11.61 14.03 -11.52
CA THR A 60 -10.73 14.06 -12.70
C THR A 60 -10.91 15.41 -13.38
N TYR A 61 -10.01 16.35 -13.08
CA TYR A 61 -9.70 17.52 -13.90
C TYR A 61 -8.32 17.27 -14.53
#